data_AF-D8QEK1-F1
#
_entry.id   AF-D8QEK1-F1
#
_cell.length_a   1.000
_cell.length_b   1.000
_cell.length_c   1.000
_cell.angle_alpha   90.00
_cell.angle_beta   90.00
_cell.angle_gamma   90.00
#
_symmetry.space_group_name_H-M   'P 1'
#
loop_
_entity.id
_entity.type
_entity.pdbx_description
1 polymer ?
#
loop_
_entity_poly.entity_id
_entity_poly.type
_entity_poly.pdbx_seq_one_letter_code
_entity_poly.pdbx_strand_id
1 'polypeptide(L)'
;WQTLTPSNCLDWTTLPWPLLRAPAGPDDITAGGVEAYVRSPDEGRTARDRVRELLRKWHPDRFETKLLPLVAEEERERVKEGAGAVVRALNECLTRLNSGD
;
A
#
# COMPACT_ATOMS: atom_id res chain seq x y z
N TRP A 1 -2.67 15.61 -5.46
CA TRP A 1 -3.13 14.62 -6.44
C TRP A 1 -3.36 15.33 -7.75
N GLN A 2 -2.46 15.14 -8.73
CA GLN A 2 -2.62 15.71 -10.06
C GLN A 2 -3.66 14.88 -10.82
N THR A 3 -4.54 15.58 -11.52
CA THR A 3 -5.68 15.15 -12.34
C THR A 3 -5.57 13.76 -12.95
N LEU A 4 -6.35 12.81 -12.44
CA LEU A 4 -6.62 11.52 -13.10
C LEU A 4 -7.89 11.68 -13.94
N THR A 5 -7.75 11.54 -15.26
CA THR A 5 -8.82 11.60 -16.26
C THR A 5 -9.86 10.47 -16.06
N PRO A 6 -11.16 10.76 -16.22
CA PRO A 6 -12.27 9.87 -15.83
C PRO A 6 -12.55 8.71 -16.81
N SER A 7 -11.54 8.14 -17.45
CA SER A 7 -11.72 7.12 -18.51
C SER A 7 -10.83 5.89 -18.37
N ASN A 8 -9.99 5.81 -17.33
CA ASN A 8 -9.04 4.71 -17.17
C ASN A 8 -9.41 3.94 -15.90
N CYS A 9 -9.74 2.65 -16.03
CA CYS A 9 -9.79 1.75 -14.89
C CYS A 9 -8.48 1.88 -14.09
N LEU A 10 -8.57 1.86 -12.76
CA LEU A 10 -7.38 1.76 -11.94
C LEU A 10 -6.81 0.35 -12.11
N ASP A 11 -5.59 0.28 -12.61
CA ASP A 11 -4.84 -0.94 -12.83
C ASP A 11 -3.87 -1.16 -11.66
N TRP A 12 -3.35 -2.38 -11.52
CA TRP A 12 -2.37 -2.72 -10.50
C TRP A 12 -1.20 -1.73 -10.47
N THR A 13 -0.68 -1.30 -11.62
CA THR A 13 0.48 -0.40 -11.70
C THR A 13 0.18 1.07 -11.41
N THR A 14 -1.08 1.50 -11.53
CA THR A 14 -1.52 2.87 -11.24
C THR A 14 -1.88 3.07 -9.77
N LEU A 15 -1.98 1.99 -8.99
CA LEU A 15 -2.22 2.06 -7.56
C LEU A 15 -0.98 2.57 -6.80
N PRO A 16 -1.18 3.42 -5.78
CA PRO A 16 -0.09 4.02 -5.01
C PRO A 16 0.43 3.04 -3.94
N TRP A 17 1.01 1.91 -4.37
CA TRP A 17 1.59 0.90 -3.49
C TRP A 17 2.63 1.53 -2.55
N PRO A 18 2.65 1.16 -1.25
CA PRO A 18 3.61 1.68 -0.28
C PRO A 18 4.98 1.01 -0.43
N LEU A 19 5.50 1.02 -1.64
CA LEU A 19 6.74 0.39 -2.05
C LEU A 19 7.53 1.39 -2.88
N LEU A 20 8.86 1.32 -2.80
CA LEU A 20 9.76 2.17 -3.61
C LEU A 20 9.57 1.97 -5.12
N ARG A 21 9.12 0.78 -5.51
CA ARG A 21 8.75 0.43 -6.88
C ARG A 21 7.41 -0.27 -6.85
N ALA A 22 6.57 0.00 -7.86
CA ALA A 22 5.32 -0.73 -8.03
C ALA A 22 5.64 -2.24 -8.15
N PRO A 23 5.06 -3.08 -7.29
CA PRO A 23 5.27 -4.53 -7.33
C PRO A 23 4.79 -5.07 -8.67
N ALA A 24 5.36 -6.16 -9.17
CA ALA A 24 4.82 -6.84 -10.36
C ALA A 24 3.59 -7.68 -10.04
N GLY A 25 3.41 -8.07 -8.76
CA GLY A 25 2.29 -8.87 -8.29
C GLY A 25 2.22 -8.91 -6.77
N PRO A 26 1.19 -9.55 -6.20
CA PRO A 26 0.95 -9.58 -4.75
C PRO A 26 2.09 -10.24 -3.97
N ASP A 27 2.79 -11.19 -4.58
CA ASP A 27 3.94 -11.89 -3.97
C ASP A 27 5.16 -10.98 -3.78
N ASP A 28 5.30 -9.95 -4.63
CA ASP A 28 6.41 -8.98 -4.57
C ASP A 28 6.25 -8.00 -3.38
N ILE A 29 5.05 -7.95 -2.79
CA ILE A 29 4.73 -7.10 -1.63
C ILE A 29 5.28 -7.74 -0.37
N THR A 30 6.50 -7.34 -0.02
CA THR A 30 7.21 -7.84 1.16
C THR A 30 7.35 -6.76 2.23
N ALA A 31 7.44 -7.19 3.50
CA ALA A 31 7.70 -6.29 4.61
C ALA A 31 8.99 -5.49 4.42
N GLY A 32 10.05 -6.10 3.86
CA GLY A 32 11.31 -5.39 3.58
C GLY A 32 11.15 -4.23 2.58
N GLY A 33 10.35 -4.41 1.52
CA GLY A 33 10.09 -3.35 0.56
C GLY A 33 9.29 -2.19 1.16
N VAL A 34 8.27 -2.51 1.97
CA VAL A 34 7.46 -1.52 2.69
C VAL A 34 8.30 -0.80 3.73
N GLU A 35 9.16 -1.52 4.47
CA GLU A 35 10.07 -0.96 5.45
C GLU A 35 11.00 0.07 4.80
N ALA A 36 11.59 -0.26 3.65
CA ALA A 36 12.44 0.64 2.89
C ALA A 36 11.69 1.91 2.46
N TYR A 37 10.43 1.78 2.03
CA TYR A 37 9.58 2.91 1.68
C TYR A 37 9.29 3.82 2.88
N VAL A 38 8.91 3.26 4.03
CA VAL A 38 8.59 4.09 5.22
C VAL A 38 9.83 4.64 5.92
N ARG A 39 10.98 3.96 5.82
CA ARG A 39 12.28 4.42 6.33
C ARG A 39 12.91 5.51 5.44
N SER A 40 12.42 5.67 4.22
CA SER A 40 12.88 6.74 3.33
C SER A 40 12.69 8.10 4.00
N PRO A 41 13.70 8.99 3.96
CA PRO A 41 13.66 10.27 4.65
C PRO A 41 12.54 11.14 4.09
N ASP A 42 11.60 11.49 4.96
CA ASP A 42 10.49 12.39 4.66
C ASP A 42 10.47 13.46 5.74
N GLU A 43 10.63 14.71 5.33
CA GLU A 43 10.80 15.84 6.24
C GLU A 43 9.54 15.99 7.12
N GLY A 44 9.60 15.44 8.33
CA GLY A 44 8.60 15.66 9.39
C GLY A 44 7.78 14.44 9.83
N ARG A 45 7.93 13.25 9.22
CA ARG A 45 7.19 12.05 9.67
C ARG A 45 8.11 10.88 10.00
N THR A 46 7.85 10.23 11.13
CA THR A 46 8.54 8.99 11.49
C THR A 46 8.01 7.83 10.65
N ALA A 47 8.86 6.84 10.39
CA ALA A 47 8.47 5.60 9.71
C ALA A 47 7.22 4.97 10.36
N ARG A 48 7.13 5.01 11.70
CA ARG A 48 5.99 4.51 12.48
C ARG A 48 4.68 5.23 12.13
N ASP A 49 4.70 6.56 12.02
CA ASP A 49 3.49 7.34 11.70
C ASP A 49 3.01 7.05 10.29
N ARG A 50 3.94 6.99 9.32
CA ARG A 50 3.67 6.58 7.94
C ARG A 50 3.02 5.20 7.87
N VAL A 51 3.56 4.21 8.58
CA VAL A 51 2.99 2.86 8.61
C VAL A 51 1.55 2.88 9.12
N ARG A 52 1.25 3.63 10.19
CA ARG A 52 -0.11 3.75 10.74
C ARG A 52 -1.08 4.41 9.77
N GLU A 53 -0.66 5.45 9.06
CA GLU A 53 -1.48 6.09 8.04
C GLU A 53 -1.76 5.17 6.87
N LEU A 54 -0.73 4.46 6.39
CA LEU A 54 -0.85 3.49 5.30
C LEU A 54 -1.77 2.33 5.70
N LEU A 55 -1.68 1.83 6.94
CA LEU A 55 -2.58 0.78 7.46
C LEU A 55 -4.03 1.21 7.40
N ARG A 56 -4.34 2.44 7.80
CA ARG A 56 -5.70 3.00 7.73
C ARG A 56 -6.18 3.17 6.28
N LYS A 57 -5.27 3.48 5.37
CA LYS A 57 -5.58 3.75 3.96
C LYS A 57 -5.75 2.46 3.14
N TRP A 58 -4.90 1.47 3.39
CA TRP A 58 -4.91 0.15 2.77
C TRP A 58 -5.77 -0.87 3.51
N HIS A 59 -6.45 -0.44 4.58
CA HIS A 59 -7.40 -1.28 5.31
C HIS A 59 -8.46 -1.83 4.33
N PRO A 60 -8.77 -3.14 4.37
CA PRO A 60 -9.73 -3.76 3.45
C PRO A 60 -11.05 -3.00 3.40
N ASP A 61 -11.57 -2.56 4.54
CA ASP A 61 -12.79 -1.74 4.61
C ASP A 61 -12.74 -0.46 3.74
N ARG A 62 -11.64 0.29 3.81
CA ARG A 62 -11.46 1.52 3.01
C ARG A 62 -11.13 1.21 1.57
N PHE A 63 -10.28 0.22 1.34
CA PHE A 63 -9.83 -0.18 0.02
C PHE A 63 -10.98 -0.75 -0.82
N GLU A 64 -11.76 -1.67 -0.26
CA GLU A 64 -12.91 -2.32 -0.90
C GLU A 64 -14.05 -1.33 -1.19
N THR A 65 -14.23 -0.30 -0.36
CA THR A 65 -15.30 0.70 -0.56
C THR A 65 -14.89 1.85 -1.48
N LYS A 66 -13.60 2.22 -1.54
CA LYS A 66 -13.13 3.39 -2.30
C LYS A 66 -12.37 3.03 -3.58
N LEU A 67 -11.47 2.05 -3.52
CA LEU A 67 -10.52 1.74 -4.58
C LEU A 67 -10.99 0.57 -5.45
N LEU A 68 -11.49 -0.50 -4.84
CA LEU A 68 -12.03 -1.67 -5.55
C LEU A 68 -13.10 -1.32 -6.60
N PRO A 69 -14.08 -0.41 -6.35
CA PRO A 69 -15.04 -0.01 -7.40
C PRO A 69 -14.39 0.72 -8.58
N LEU A 70 -13.21 1.32 -8.39
CA LEU A 70 -12.47 2.01 -9.45
C LEU A 70 -11.50 1.08 -10.21
N VAL A 71 -11.16 -0.07 -9.63
CA VAL A 71 -10.25 -1.06 -10.21
C VAL A 71 -10.98 -1.95 -11.20
N ALA A 72 -10.32 -2.28 -12.32
CA ALA A 72 -10.84 -3.21 -13.33
C ALA A 72 -11.19 -4.56 -12.71
N GLU A 73 -12.30 -5.18 -13.11
CA GLU A 73 -12.76 -6.45 -12.51
C GLU A 73 -11.72 -7.57 -12.60
N GLU A 74 -10.98 -7.66 -13.71
CA GLU A 74 -9.87 -8.62 -13.90
C GLU A 74 -8.70 -8.40 -12.94
N GLU A 75 -8.47 -7.17 -12.49
CA GLU A 75 -7.40 -6.83 -11.56
C GLU A 75 -7.87 -6.82 -10.10
N ARG A 76 -9.18 -6.74 -9.84
CA ARG A 76 -9.73 -6.63 -8.47
C ARG A 76 -9.25 -7.74 -7.54
N GLU A 77 -9.27 -8.98 -8.01
CA GLU A 77 -8.84 -10.13 -7.20
C GLU A 77 -7.36 -10.01 -6.84
N ARG A 78 -6.53 -9.74 -7.86
CA ARG A 78 -5.09 -9.55 -7.72
C ARG A 78 -4.77 -8.40 -6.77
N VAL A 79 -5.42 -7.25 -6.95
CA VAL A 79 -5.27 -6.07 -6.09
C VAL A 79 -5.74 -6.33 -4.66
N LYS A 80 -6.83 -7.07 -4.47
CA LYS A 80 -7.34 -7.43 -3.15
C LYS A 80 -6.35 -8.31 -2.38
N GLU A 81 -5.75 -9.29 -3.05
CA GLU A 81 -4.63 -10.08 -2.51
C GLU A 81 -3.46 -9.17 -2.11
N GLY A 82 -3.08 -8.25 -3.01
CA GLY A 82 -2.02 -7.28 -2.76
C GLY A 82 -2.30 -6.35 -1.56
N ALA A 83 -3.53 -5.85 -1.42
CA ALA A 83 -3.93 -5.04 -0.28
C ALA A 83 -3.80 -5.81 1.04
N GLY A 84 -4.18 -7.09 1.05
CA GLY A 84 -3.96 -7.99 2.19
C GLY A 84 -2.48 -8.14 2.53
N ALA A 85 -1.63 -8.34 1.52
CA ALA A 85 -0.17 -8.42 1.69
C ALA A 85 0.41 -7.10 2.24
N VAL A 86 -0.04 -5.95 1.73
CA VAL A 86 0.37 -4.62 2.22
C VAL A 86 0.02 -4.45 3.70
N VAL A 87 -1.22 -4.77 4.10
CA VAL A 87 -1.66 -4.63 5.50
C VAL A 87 -0.84 -5.53 6.43
N ARG A 88 -0.51 -6.76 6.00
CA ARG A 88 0.36 -7.67 6.75
C ARG A 88 1.79 -7.11 6.86
N ALA A 89 2.37 -6.70 5.73
CA ALA A 89 3.70 -6.12 5.65
C ALA A 89 3.84 -4.85 6.52
N LEU A 90 2.81 -3.99 6.51
CA LEU A 90 2.75 -2.79 7.35
C LEU A 90 2.65 -3.14 8.84
N ASN A 91 1.81 -4.12 9.23
CA ASN A 91 1.75 -4.57 10.63
C ASN A 91 3.07 -5.16 11.11
N GLU A 92 3.75 -5.92 10.25
CA GLU A 92 5.06 -6.48 10.56
C GLU A 92 6.12 -5.37 10.71
N CYS A 93 6.16 -4.41 9.78
CA CYS A 93 6.99 -3.22 9.90
C CYS A 93 6.71 -2.46 11.19
N LEU A 94 5.43 -2.25 11.52
CA LEU A 94 5.05 -1.54 12.73
C LEU A 94 5.58 -2.28 13.97
N THR A 95 5.41 -3.59 14.03
CA THR A 95 5.92 -4.43 15.13
C THR A 95 7.43 -4.32 15.24
N ARG A 96 8.16 -4.47 14.13
CA ARG A 96 9.63 -4.31 14.07
C ARG A 96 10.09 -2.95 14.58
N LEU A 97 9.42 -1.87 14.15
CA LEU A 97 9.68 -0.49 14.57
C LEU A 97 9.30 -0.20 16.02
N ASN A 98 8.45 -1.01 16.66
CA ASN A 98 8.13 -0.88 18.10
C ASN A 98 9.06 -1.72 18.98
N SER A 99 9.61 -2.82 18.46
CA SER A 99 10.51 -3.71 19.23
C SER A 99 11.98 -3.28 19.21
N GLY A 100 12.37 -2.31 18.40
CA GLY A 100 13.77 -1.91 18.19
C GLY A 100 14.13 -0.47 18.53
N ASP A 101 13.42 0.17 19.49
CA ASP A 101 13.82 1.45 20.08
C ASP A 101 14.77 1.22 21.26
#